data_AF-A0A165T294-F1
#
_entry.id   AF-A0A165T294-F1
#
_cell.length_a   1.000
_cell.length_b   1.000
_cell.length_c   1.000
_cell.angle_alpha   90.00
_cell.angle_beta   90.00
_cell.angle_gamma   90.00
#
_symmetry.space_group_name_H-M   'P 1'
#
loop_
_entity.id
_entity.type
_entity.pdbx_description
1 polymer ?
#
loop_
_entity_poly.entity_id
_entity_poly.type
_entity_poly.pdbx_seq_one_letter_code
_entity_poly.pdbx_strand_id
1 'polypeptide(L)'
;MSPLSVNITRHTTASAPRPHVLYILDVTDGDRTYAVSKRYSEFAALQKQLGDTFTLPPKRLLVTTFLPSAWADDALIAERKSGLSAYLADLLAHDSPWRSAPALLAFLSVSAAGDIRPFDPEDALPSTLSRNAALTMIGEVQAKAAAPIAAGYYPDWAGYSNPPESLDYSKFDILLFAFATPNASSTLSWDDGATALLKRLVAAARKSGRGTKVVLSIGGWGGSYWFSSAMGSAANRTKLVDAAVGAVEAYGLAGIDIDWEYPNSPGAGNPHSPADAAHLLSFFQQLRAALGAGKIISAAVTLQPWLGADGAPLRDVSAYARVMSFVNIMNYDVSGASATPGANAPLGTAERAVGAWTGAGFPVGKLVLGVPLYGYVSKSRATHLTGDVKEVGDVAGKEVGDGKEVGDEEEKEVNFIAYEHARYRGLNRGAVAVAVVAGDLSAYYGQQVAFREIVAAGALAKRGDGTYGGANGYTEGWDDASDTPFLYDQARTTVVTYDDTYSVADKAAYARRAGMGGCFTWSVDQDDGYALQDVIRKSLGK
;
A
#
# COMPACT_ATOMS: atom_id res chain seq x y z
N MET A 1 -37.28 -33.93 35.44
CA MET A 1 -36.18 -33.11 34.87
C MET A 1 -36.77 -31.74 34.58
N SER A 2 -36.18 -30.68 35.12
CA SER A 2 -36.58 -29.31 34.82
C SER A 2 -36.45 -29.05 33.31
N PRO A 3 -37.36 -28.28 32.68
CA PRO A 3 -37.32 -28.07 31.24
C PRO A 3 -36.16 -27.13 30.87
N LEU A 4 -34.99 -27.69 30.54
CA LEU A 4 -33.93 -26.96 29.86
C LEU A 4 -34.46 -26.48 28.50
N SER A 5 -34.47 -25.16 28.29
CA SER A 5 -34.83 -24.52 27.03
C SER A 5 -33.83 -23.42 26.66
N VAL A 6 -33.59 -23.23 25.36
CA VAL A 6 -32.61 -22.27 24.85
C VAL A 6 -33.18 -21.57 23.62
N ASN A 7 -33.09 -20.24 23.60
CA ASN A 7 -33.51 -19.43 22.46
C ASN A 7 -32.40 -18.46 22.05
N ILE A 8 -32.12 -18.36 20.75
CA ILE A 8 -31.25 -17.29 20.24
C ILE A 8 -32.11 -16.04 20.10
N THR A 9 -32.01 -15.09 21.02
CA THR A 9 -32.91 -13.93 21.06
C THR A 9 -32.37 -12.74 20.29
N ARG A 10 -31.05 -12.55 20.27
CA ARG A 10 -30.39 -11.42 19.58
C ARG A 10 -28.97 -11.79 19.13
N HIS A 11 -28.34 -10.90 18.37
CA HIS A 11 -26.93 -11.01 17.99
C HIS A 11 -26.25 -9.65 18.16
N THR A 12 -24.92 -9.63 18.26
CA THR A 12 -24.10 -8.42 18.22
C THR A 12 -22.90 -8.61 17.30
N THR A 13 -22.47 -7.53 16.64
CA THR A 13 -21.25 -7.46 15.83
C THR A 13 -20.12 -6.72 16.56
N ALA A 14 -20.42 -6.13 17.72
CA ALA A 14 -19.47 -5.35 18.50
C ALA A 14 -18.70 -6.27 19.46
N SER A 15 -17.55 -6.75 19.00
CA SER A 15 -16.58 -7.48 19.81
C SER A 15 -15.17 -6.95 19.52
N ALA A 16 -14.48 -6.45 20.54
CA ALA A 16 -13.06 -6.09 20.46
C ALA A 16 -12.19 -7.33 20.74
N PRO A 17 -10.98 -7.46 20.15
CA PRO A 17 -10.27 -6.51 19.29
C PRO A 17 -10.59 -6.62 17.78
N ARG A 18 -11.50 -7.53 17.37
CA ARG A 18 -11.93 -7.69 15.96
C ARG A 18 -13.42 -8.03 15.84
N PRO A 19 -14.21 -7.37 14.98
CA PRO A 19 -15.66 -7.59 14.88
C PRO A 19 -15.99 -9.01 14.39
N HIS A 20 -16.86 -9.71 15.11
CA HIS A 20 -17.46 -10.99 14.69
C HIS A 20 -18.90 -11.06 15.17
N VAL A 21 -19.75 -11.84 14.49
CA VAL A 21 -21.15 -12.04 14.90
C VAL A 21 -21.18 -12.99 16.10
N LEU A 22 -21.65 -12.48 17.23
CA LEU A 22 -21.98 -13.25 18.43
C LEU A 22 -23.49 -13.44 18.51
N TYR A 23 -23.93 -14.69 18.57
CA TYR A 23 -25.32 -15.07 18.84
C TYR A 23 -25.53 -15.13 20.35
N ILE A 24 -26.53 -14.42 20.86
CA ILE A 24 -26.86 -14.37 22.29
C ILE A 24 -28.01 -15.35 22.54
N LEU A 25 -27.70 -16.39 23.31
CA LEU A 25 -28.57 -17.49 23.69
C LEU A 25 -29.12 -17.21 25.09
N ASP A 26 -30.44 -17.08 25.22
CA ASP A 26 -31.10 -17.07 26.52
C ASP A 26 -31.42 -18.52 26.91
N VAL A 27 -30.76 -18.99 27.97
CA VAL A 27 -30.84 -20.35 28.50
C VAL A 27 -31.71 -20.32 29.75
N THR A 28 -32.73 -21.18 29.81
CA THR A 28 -33.56 -21.41 30.99
C THR A 28 -33.38 -22.84 31.48
N ASP A 29 -32.88 -22.99 32.70
CA ASP A 29 -32.67 -24.26 33.38
C ASP A 29 -33.37 -24.24 34.75
N GLY A 30 -34.56 -24.85 34.83
CA GLY A 30 -35.43 -24.74 36.00
C GLY A 30 -35.87 -23.30 36.25
N ASP A 31 -35.62 -22.79 37.46
CA ASP A 31 -35.97 -21.41 37.84
C ASP A 31 -34.88 -20.37 37.46
N ARG A 32 -33.81 -20.81 36.78
CA ARG A 32 -32.68 -19.94 36.40
C ARG A 32 -32.74 -19.59 34.93
N THR A 33 -32.66 -18.30 34.61
CA THR A 33 -32.51 -17.79 33.25
C THR A 33 -31.23 -16.95 33.15
N TYR A 34 -30.40 -17.21 32.13
CA TYR A 34 -29.15 -16.49 31.90
C TYR A 34 -28.80 -16.44 30.41
N ALA A 35 -27.97 -15.49 30.01
CA ALA A 35 -27.55 -15.31 28.62
C ALA A 35 -26.12 -15.80 28.39
N VAL A 36 -25.88 -16.49 27.27
CA VAL A 36 -24.56 -16.94 26.82
C VAL A 36 -24.33 -16.48 25.39
N SER A 37 -23.16 -15.93 25.11
CA SER A 37 -22.78 -15.51 23.75
C SER A 37 -21.95 -16.58 23.06
N LYS A 38 -22.29 -16.92 21.82
CA LYS A 38 -21.63 -17.95 21.01
C LYS A 38 -21.33 -17.51 19.58
N ARG A 39 -20.17 -17.88 19.06
CA ARG A 39 -19.81 -17.76 17.64
C ARG A 39 -20.34 -18.95 16.86
N TYR A 40 -20.52 -18.78 15.55
CA TYR A 40 -20.87 -19.90 14.65
C TYR A 40 -19.86 -21.05 14.73
N SER A 41 -18.56 -20.75 14.82
CA SER A 41 -17.50 -21.77 14.95
C SER A 41 -17.66 -22.62 16.22
N GLU A 42 -18.20 -22.07 17.30
CA GLU A 42 -18.49 -22.84 18.50
C GLU A 42 -19.67 -23.81 18.30
N PHE A 43 -20.66 -23.48 17.47
CA PHE A 43 -21.73 -24.41 17.10
C PHE A 43 -21.21 -25.55 16.22
N ALA A 44 -20.32 -25.26 15.28
CA ALA A 44 -19.65 -26.27 14.45
C ALA A 44 -18.74 -27.19 15.28
N ALA A 45 -18.00 -26.61 16.23
CA ALA A 45 -17.19 -27.38 17.17
C ALA A 45 -18.03 -28.29 18.06
N LEU A 46 -19.17 -27.78 18.58
CA LEU A 46 -20.12 -28.58 19.35
C LEU A 46 -20.65 -29.75 18.51
N GLN A 47 -21.11 -29.51 17.28
CA GLN A 47 -21.58 -30.56 16.38
C GLN A 47 -20.53 -31.65 16.16
N LYS A 48 -19.30 -31.24 15.84
CA LYS A 48 -18.19 -32.16 15.63
C LYS A 48 -17.85 -32.96 16.88
N GLN A 49 -17.90 -32.33 18.06
CA GLN A 49 -17.63 -32.99 19.34
C GLN A 49 -18.71 -34.00 19.71
N LEU A 50 -19.97 -33.70 19.40
CA LEU A 50 -21.07 -34.64 19.55
C LEU A 50 -20.99 -35.76 18.50
N GLY A 51 -20.38 -35.51 17.34
CA GLY A 51 -20.45 -36.42 16.19
C GLY A 51 -21.84 -36.43 15.56
N ASP A 52 -22.56 -35.32 15.73
CA ASP A 52 -23.93 -35.15 15.26
C ASP A 52 -23.98 -34.87 13.74
N THR A 53 -25.03 -35.35 13.07
CA THR A 53 -25.19 -35.27 11.61
C THR A 53 -26.14 -34.17 11.14
N PHE A 54 -26.65 -33.31 12.04
CA PHE A 54 -27.51 -32.20 11.68
C PHE A 54 -26.83 -31.32 10.61
N THR A 55 -27.57 -30.78 9.66
CA THR A 55 -26.96 -29.89 8.66
C THR A 55 -27.05 -28.46 9.18
N LEU A 56 -25.94 -27.94 9.72
CA LEU A 56 -25.87 -26.53 10.13
C LEU A 56 -26.14 -25.61 8.93
N PRO A 57 -26.81 -24.46 9.13
CA PRO A 57 -27.09 -23.52 8.04
C PRO A 57 -25.80 -23.10 7.33
N PRO A 58 -25.79 -23.04 5.99
CA PRO A 58 -24.56 -22.90 5.21
C PRO A 58 -23.87 -21.53 5.39
N LYS A 59 -22.53 -21.52 5.37
CA LYS A 59 -21.73 -20.30 5.19
C LYS A 59 -21.75 -19.90 3.69
N ARG A 60 -22.74 -19.14 3.20
CA ARG A 60 -22.70 -18.63 1.81
C ARG A 60 -21.70 -17.48 1.63
N LEU A 61 -21.01 -17.44 0.48
CA LEU A 61 -20.27 -16.30 -0.05
C LEU A 61 -21.19 -15.48 -0.98
N LEU A 62 -21.18 -14.15 -0.84
CA LEU A 62 -21.51 -13.25 -1.96
C LEU A 62 -20.32 -13.29 -2.92
N VAL A 63 -20.47 -13.91 -4.09
CA VAL A 63 -19.39 -14.12 -5.09
C VAL A 63 -19.01 -12.83 -5.83
N THR A 64 -19.43 -11.67 -5.35
CA THR A 64 -18.99 -10.37 -5.86
C THR A 64 -18.82 -9.46 -4.67
N THR A 65 -17.65 -8.83 -4.55
CA THR A 65 -17.24 -7.86 -3.51
C THR A 65 -16.55 -8.48 -2.29
N PHE A 66 -15.21 -8.59 -2.34
CA PHE A 66 -14.38 -8.59 -1.14
C PHE A 66 -14.16 -7.13 -0.70
N LEU A 67 -15.20 -6.54 -0.11
CA LEU A 67 -15.12 -5.38 0.80
C LEU A 67 -15.67 -5.84 2.16
N PRO A 68 -15.34 -5.20 3.29
CA PRO A 68 -15.91 -5.51 4.61
C PRO A 68 -17.36 -5.03 4.75
N SER A 69 -18.22 -5.35 3.78
CA SER A 69 -19.67 -5.10 3.82
C SER A 69 -20.50 -6.34 4.12
N ALA A 70 -19.87 -7.49 4.44
CA ALA A 70 -20.56 -8.68 4.93
C ALA A 70 -21.25 -8.50 6.31
N TRP A 71 -21.21 -7.29 6.87
CA TRP A 71 -21.85 -6.90 8.13
C TRP A 71 -23.17 -6.13 7.94
N ALA A 72 -23.71 -6.06 6.71
CA ALA A 72 -24.97 -5.38 6.39
C ALA A 72 -25.95 -6.24 5.57
N ASP A 73 -25.95 -7.57 5.76
CA ASP A 73 -26.99 -8.45 5.21
C ASP A 73 -27.86 -9.05 6.33
N ASP A 74 -28.87 -8.29 6.74
CA ASP A 74 -29.83 -8.66 7.78
C ASP A 74 -30.58 -9.98 7.45
N ALA A 75 -30.75 -10.29 6.15
CA ALA A 75 -31.41 -11.50 5.71
C ALA A 75 -30.56 -12.75 5.97
N LEU A 76 -29.25 -12.67 5.73
CA LEU A 76 -28.31 -13.76 6.01
C LEU A 76 -28.17 -14.03 7.53
N ILE A 77 -28.15 -12.97 8.34
CA ILE A 77 -28.09 -13.11 9.80
C ILE A 77 -29.39 -13.73 10.32
N ALA A 78 -30.54 -13.36 9.77
CA ALA A 78 -31.83 -13.95 10.10
C ALA A 78 -31.91 -15.45 9.72
N GLU A 79 -31.45 -15.84 8.52
CA GLU A 79 -31.39 -17.24 8.07
C GLU A 79 -30.51 -18.09 9.00
N ARG A 80 -29.32 -17.59 9.35
CA ARG A 80 -28.40 -18.28 10.26
C ARG A 80 -28.96 -18.39 11.67
N LYS A 81 -29.55 -17.32 12.18
CA LYS A 81 -30.22 -17.34 13.49
C LYS A 81 -31.31 -18.41 13.51
N SER A 82 -32.12 -18.50 12.44
CA SER A 82 -33.16 -19.53 12.28
C SER A 82 -32.57 -20.94 12.28
N GLY A 83 -31.55 -21.21 11.46
CA GLY A 83 -30.93 -22.53 11.38
C GLY A 83 -30.18 -22.97 12.64
N LEU A 84 -29.50 -22.05 13.33
CA LEU A 84 -28.85 -22.34 14.62
C LEU A 84 -29.88 -22.57 15.73
N SER A 85 -31.01 -21.86 15.68
CA SER A 85 -32.12 -22.11 16.60
C SER A 85 -32.73 -23.49 16.36
N ALA A 86 -32.90 -23.89 15.10
CA ALA A 86 -33.35 -25.24 14.73
C ALA A 86 -32.38 -26.33 15.21
N TYR A 87 -31.07 -26.10 15.09
CA TYR A 87 -30.06 -27.02 15.59
C TYR A 87 -30.12 -27.19 17.11
N LEU A 88 -30.21 -26.10 17.87
CA LEU A 88 -30.35 -26.19 19.34
C LEU A 88 -31.65 -26.87 19.75
N ALA A 89 -32.75 -26.62 19.04
CA ALA A 89 -34.03 -27.29 19.28
C ALA A 89 -33.93 -28.81 19.05
N ASP A 90 -33.19 -29.24 18.03
CA ASP A 90 -32.93 -30.66 17.75
C ASP A 90 -32.09 -31.33 18.85
N LEU A 91 -30.99 -30.69 19.26
CA LEU A 91 -30.17 -31.18 20.38
C LEU A 91 -30.93 -31.24 21.71
N LEU A 92 -31.93 -30.37 21.88
CA LEU A 92 -32.75 -30.29 23.08
C LEU A 92 -34.11 -30.98 22.92
N ALA A 93 -34.38 -31.71 21.83
CA ALA A 93 -35.61 -32.48 21.74
C ALA A 93 -35.70 -33.51 22.90
N HIS A 94 -36.92 -33.83 23.35
CA HIS A 94 -37.12 -34.70 24.53
C HIS A 94 -36.39 -36.04 24.41
N ASP A 95 -36.34 -36.59 23.20
CA ASP A 95 -35.75 -37.89 22.89
C ASP A 95 -34.32 -37.79 22.33
N SER A 96 -33.73 -36.58 22.30
CA SER A 96 -32.39 -36.38 21.74
C SER A 96 -31.32 -37.00 22.63
N PRO A 97 -30.42 -37.86 22.09
CA PRO A 97 -29.33 -38.44 22.86
C PRO A 97 -28.32 -37.38 23.34
N TRP A 98 -28.36 -36.18 22.74
CA TRP A 98 -27.47 -35.06 23.05
C TRP A 98 -27.96 -34.19 24.20
N ARG A 99 -29.24 -34.31 24.60
CA ARG A 99 -29.88 -33.41 25.58
C ARG A 99 -29.15 -33.36 26.94
N SER A 100 -28.50 -34.47 27.34
CA SER A 100 -27.69 -34.56 28.56
C SER A 100 -26.19 -34.67 28.29
N ALA A 101 -25.74 -34.42 27.06
CA ALA A 101 -24.33 -34.53 26.70
C ALA A 101 -23.50 -33.47 27.43
N PRO A 102 -22.38 -33.85 28.09
CA PRO A 102 -21.53 -32.90 28.81
C PRO A 102 -21.03 -31.75 27.93
N ALA A 103 -20.77 -32.00 26.65
CA ALA A 103 -20.35 -30.98 25.69
C ALA A 103 -21.44 -29.93 25.42
N LEU A 104 -22.70 -30.35 25.32
CA LEU A 104 -23.83 -29.43 25.17
C LEU A 104 -24.06 -28.61 26.45
N LEU A 105 -24.02 -29.24 27.63
CA LEU A 105 -24.17 -28.54 28.89
C LEU A 105 -23.03 -27.53 29.13
N ALA A 106 -21.79 -27.88 28.77
CA ALA A 106 -20.66 -26.96 28.82
C ALA A 106 -20.81 -25.81 27.81
N PHE A 107 -21.28 -26.11 26.60
CA PHE A 107 -21.57 -25.09 25.58
C PHE A 107 -22.64 -24.10 26.06
N LEU A 108 -23.67 -24.56 26.76
CA LEU A 108 -24.75 -23.73 27.28
C LEU A 108 -24.41 -23.02 28.60
N SER A 109 -23.26 -23.30 29.23
CA SER A 109 -22.86 -22.67 30.49
C SER A 109 -22.22 -21.28 30.28
N VAL A 110 -22.33 -20.40 31.28
CA VAL A 110 -21.66 -19.09 31.28
C VAL A 110 -20.15 -19.31 31.38
N SER A 111 -19.41 -18.96 30.33
CA SER A 111 -17.94 -18.92 30.39
C SER A 111 -17.48 -17.93 31.45
N ALA A 112 -16.55 -18.34 32.32
CA ALA A 112 -15.89 -17.42 33.24
C ALA A 112 -15.20 -16.28 32.45
N ALA A 113 -15.44 -15.03 32.84
CA ALA A 113 -14.79 -13.89 32.24
C ALA A 113 -13.27 -13.99 32.48
N GLY A 114 -12.49 -14.29 31.43
CA GLY A 114 -11.03 -14.39 31.51
C GLY A 114 -10.35 -15.37 30.55
N ASP A 115 -11.07 -16.31 29.93
CA ASP A 115 -10.45 -17.23 28.96
C ASP A 115 -10.26 -16.55 27.59
N ILE A 116 -9.13 -15.87 27.41
CA ILE A 116 -8.62 -15.50 26.08
C ILE A 116 -8.23 -16.80 25.37
N ARG A 117 -9.12 -17.35 24.55
CA ARG A 117 -8.80 -18.46 23.66
C ARG A 117 -8.13 -17.95 22.38
N PRO A 118 -7.07 -18.60 21.89
CA PRO A 118 -6.35 -18.17 20.69
C PRO A 118 -7.27 -18.17 19.46
N PHE A 119 -7.00 -17.23 18.55
CA PHE A 119 -7.66 -17.10 17.25
C PHE A 119 -7.58 -18.41 16.45
N ASP A 120 -8.72 -18.95 16.03
CA ASP A 120 -8.78 -20.07 15.09
C ASP A 120 -8.86 -19.52 13.66
N PRO A 121 -7.93 -19.88 12.75
CA PRO A 121 -8.02 -19.52 11.34
C PRO A 121 -9.37 -19.89 10.68
N GLU A 122 -10.10 -20.89 11.17
CA GLU A 122 -11.47 -21.19 10.71
C GLU A 122 -12.46 -20.02 10.88
N ASP A 123 -12.17 -19.07 11.78
CA ASP A 123 -12.95 -17.85 11.99
C ASP A 123 -12.75 -16.83 10.84
N ALA A 124 -11.72 -16.99 10.00
CA ALA A 124 -11.37 -16.09 8.89
C ALA A 124 -11.32 -16.75 7.50
N LEU A 125 -11.53 -18.07 7.39
CA LEU A 125 -11.41 -18.80 6.11
C LEU A 125 -12.78 -18.98 5.40
N PRO A 126 -12.86 -18.80 4.06
CA PRO A 126 -14.03 -19.17 3.27
C PRO A 126 -14.19 -20.71 3.17
N SER A 127 -15.44 -21.17 3.14
CA SER A 127 -15.85 -22.55 3.47
C SER A 127 -15.76 -23.60 2.36
N THR A 128 -14.79 -23.54 1.45
CA THR A 128 -14.66 -24.56 0.37
C THR A 128 -13.26 -25.12 0.17
N LEU A 129 -12.26 -24.76 0.97
CA LEU A 129 -10.90 -25.27 0.82
C LEU A 129 -10.51 -26.11 2.04
N SER A 130 -10.18 -27.39 1.82
CA SER A 130 -9.47 -28.17 2.83
C SER A 130 -8.11 -27.52 3.09
N ARG A 131 -7.55 -27.66 4.30
CA ARG A 131 -6.24 -27.10 4.66
C ARG A 131 -5.15 -27.40 3.63
N ASN A 132 -5.15 -28.60 3.05
CA ASN A 132 -4.22 -28.98 2.00
C ASN A 132 -4.55 -28.33 0.66
N ALA A 133 -5.82 -28.23 0.26
CA ALA A 133 -6.20 -27.51 -0.95
C ALA A 133 -5.94 -25.99 -0.84
N ALA A 134 -6.10 -25.41 0.35
CA ALA A 134 -5.75 -24.02 0.64
C ALA A 134 -4.24 -23.79 0.62
N LEU A 135 -3.43 -24.68 1.21
CA LEU A 135 -1.97 -24.58 1.17
C LEU A 135 -1.41 -24.85 -0.23
N THR A 136 -2.00 -25.77 -0.98
CA THR A 136 -1.67 -26.01 -2.39
C THR A 136 -2.11 -24.84 -3.26
N MET A 137 -3.29 -24.22 -3.02
CA MET A 137 -3.69 -23.01 -3.75
C MET A 137 -2.90 -21.77 -3.32
N ILE A 138 -2.51 -21.60 -2.06
CA ILE A 138 -1.62 -20.52 -1.63
C ILE A 138 -0.23 -20.74 -2.21
N GLY A 139 0.25 -22.00 -2.23
CA GLY A 139 1.49 -22.38 -2.88
C GLY A 139 1.44 -22.22 -4.39
N GLU A 140 0.32 -22.54 -5.05
CA GLU A 140 0.09 -22.37 -6.49
C GLU A 140 -0.18 -20.90 -6.84
N VAL A 141 -0.86 -20.11 -6.02
CA VAL A 141 -1.03 -18.66 -6.19
C VAL A 141 0.27 -17.92 -5.90
N GLN A 142 1.09 -18.36 -4.94
CA GLN A 142 2.46 -17.87 -4.75
C GLN A 142 3.41 -18.35 -5.85
N ALA A 143 3.20 -19.54 -6.43
CA ALA A 143 3.98 -20.05 -7.55
C ALA A 143 3.51 -19.52 -8.92
N LYS A 144 2.29 -18.97 -9.01
CA LYS A 144 1.67 -18.45 -10.24
C LYS A 144 1.50 -16.93 -10.23
N ALA A 145 1.59 -16.27 -9.08
CA ALA A 145 1.88 -14.84 -9.01
C ALA A 145 3.28 -14.64 -9.58
N ALA A 146 3.39 -13.82 -10.62
CA ALA A 146 4.70 -13.38 -11.08
C ALA A 146 5.46 -12.81 -9.87
N ALA A 147 6.75 -13.14 -9.74
CA ALA A 147 7.58 -12.59 -8.67
C ALA A 147 7.38 -11.06 -8.63
N PRO A 148 7.10 -10.45 -7.45
CA PRO A 148 6.82 -9.03 -7.36
C PRO A 148 7.88 -8.20 -8.08
N ILE A 149 7.54 -7.06 -8.66
CA ILE A 149 8.50 -6.18 -9.33
C ILE A 149 9.29 -5.41 -8.28
N ALA A 150 10.61 -5.36 -8.40
CA ALA A 150 11.46 -4.37 -7.76
C ALA A 150 11.99 -3.43 -8.83
N ALA A 151 11.40 -2.24 -8.95
CA ALA A 151 11.76 -1.24 -9.93
C ALA A 151 12.45 -0.02 -9.29
N GLY A 152 13.06 0.83 -10.10
CA GLY A 152 13.57 2.13 -9.67
C GLY A 152 13.58 3.13 -10.83
N TYR A 153 13.26 4.39 -10.54
CA TYR A 153 13.49 5.48 -11.48
C TYR A 153 14.97 5.80 -11.55
N TYR A 154 15.49 5.87 -12.77
CA TYR A 154 16.83 6.31 -13.10
C TYR A 154 16.69 7.65 -13.86
N PRO A 155 16.71 8.78 -13.15
CA PRO A 155 16.78 10.08 -13.80
C PRO A 155 18.06 10.25 -14.61
N ASP A 156 18.05 11.10 -15.63
CA ASP A 156 19.21 11.31 -16.49
C ASP A 156 20.35 12.01 -15.73
N TRP A 157 20.03 12.84 -14.75
CA TRP A 157 21.02 13.39 -13.81
C TRP A 157 21.64 12.34 -12.89
N ALA A 158 21.00 11.19 -12.67
CA ALA A 158 21.57 10.09 -11.87
C ALA A 158 22.86 9.54 -12.50
N GLY A 159 23.07 9.73 -13.81
CA GLY A 159 24.30 9.32 -14.49
C GLY A 159 25.58 9.94 -13.95
N TYR A 160 25.50 11.05 -13.21
CA TYR A 160 26.66 11.66 -12.56
C TYR A 160 27.13 10.84 -11.35
N SER A 161 26.23 10.53 -10.41
CA SER A 161 26.59 9.80 -9.19
C SER A 161 26.49 8.28 -9.34
N ASN A 162 25.68 7.80 -10.28
CA ASN A 162 25.40 6.39 -10.51
C ASN A 162 25.60 6.04 -12.00
N PRO A 163 26.83 6.14 -12.55
CA PRO A 163 27.08 5.83 -13.96
C PRO A 163 26.54 4.44 -14.33
N PRO A 164 25.91 4.25 -15.50
CA PRO A 164 25.27 2.98 -15.84
C PRO A 164 26.18 1.75 -15.74
N GLU A 165 27.44 1.89 -16.10
CA GLU A 165 28.42 0.81 -16.10
C GLU A 165 28.82 0.35 -14.69
N SER A 166 28.53 1.17 -13.67
CA SER A 166 28.82 0.91 -12.26
C SER A 166 27.59 0.45 -11.47
N LEU A 167 26.40 0.42 -12.09
CA LEU A 167 25.18 -0.02 -11.43
C LEU A 167 25.21 -1.52 -11.13
N ASP A 168 24.72 -1.90 -9.95
CA ASP A 168 24.38 -3.30 -9.69
C ASP A 168 22.97 -3.60 -10.20
N TYR A 169 22.90 -4.10 -11.44
CA TYR A 169 21.65 -4.46 -12.09
C TYR A 169 20.89 -5.59 -11.37
N SER A 170 21.54 -6.36 -10.47
CA SER A 170 20.82 -7.36 -9.69
C SER A 170 19.78 -6.78 -8.74
N LYS A 171 19.85 -5.47 -8.48
CA LYS A 171 18.94 -4.75 -7.59
C LYS A 171 17.61 -4.39 -8.26
N PHE A 172 17.50 -4.52 -9.58
CA PHE A 172 16.33 -4.03 -10.32
C PHE A 172 15.83 -5.05 -11.35
N ASP A 173 14.52 -5.32 -11.33
CA ASP A 173 13.83 -6.00 -12.43
C ASP A 173 13.53 -5.02 -13.57
N ILE A 174 13.23 -3.76 -13.23
CA ILE A 174 12.92 -2.68 -14.16
C ILE A 174 13.65 -1.40 -13.72
N LEU A 175 14.30 -0.72 -14.65
CA LEU A 175 14.74 0.67 -14.50
C LEU A 175 13.90 1.56 -15.42
N LEU A 176 13.26 2.57 -14.82
CA LEU A 176 12.45 3.57 -15.50
C LEU A 176 13.37 4.77 -15.80
N PHE A 177 13.88 4.87 -17.03
CA PHE A 177 14.73 5.99 -17.43
C PHE A 177 13.89 7.26 -17.53
N ALA A 178 14.21 8.24 -16.68
CA ALA A 178 13.53 9.51 -16.52
C ALA A 178 14.45 10.64 -17.03
N PHE A 179 14.05 11.58 -17.86
CA PHE A 179 12.81 11.60 -18.62
C PHE A 179 13.09 11.94 -20.09
N ALA A 180 12.16 11.51 -20.95
CA ALA A 180 11.82 12.30 -22.13
C ALA A 180 10.58 13.13 -21.81
N THR A 181 10.34 14.23 -22.50
CA THR A 181 9.14 15.07 -22.27
C THR A 181 8.33 15.25 -23.55
N PRO A 182 6.99 15.29 -23.50
CA PRO A 182 6.20 15.69 -24.64
C PRO A 182 6.49 17.16 -25.00
N ASN A 183 6.35 17.52 -26.26
CA ASN A 183 6.56 18.90 -26.73
C ASN A 183 5.37 19.44 -27.54
N ALA A 184 5.43 20.72 -27.91
CA ALA A 184 4.38 21.42 -28.66
C ALA A 184 3.99 20.74 -30.00
N SER A 185 4.87 19.92 -30.57
CA SER A 185 4.60 19.17 -31.80
C SER A 185 3.98 17.80 -31.53
N SER A 186 3.64 17.47 -30.28
CA SER A 186 3.16 16.16 -29.83
C SER A 186 4.17 15.03 -30.11
N THR A 187 5.46 15.34 -29.95
CA THR A 187 6.58 14.38 -30.05
C THR A 187 7.42 14.43 -28.77
N LEU A 188 8.60 13.81 -28.75
CA LEU A 188 9.49 13.78 -27.57
C LEU A 188 10.63 14.79 -27.68
N SER A 189 10.87 15.50 -26.57
CA SER A 189 12.06 16.28 -26.28
C SER A 189 12.93 15.54 -25.27
N TRP A 190 14.23 15.82 -25.29
CA TRP A 190 15.25 15.20 -24.46
C TRP A 190 16.22 16.26 -23.98
N ASP A 191 16.66 16.14 -22.74
CA ASP A 191 17.74 16.98 -22.22
C ASP A 191 19.08 16.60 -22.85
N ASP A 192 20.01 17.55 -22.80
CA ASP A 192 21.33 17.40 -23.39
C ASP A 192 22.05 16.17 -22.80
N GLY A 193 22.43 15.22 -23.67
CA GLY A 193 23.11 13.99 -23.29
C GLY A 193 22.19 12.86 -22.79
N ALA A 194 20.91 13.10 -22.53
CA ALA A 194 19.98 12.08 -22.01
C ALA A 194 19.91 10.85 -22.92
N THR A 195 19.83 11.03 -24.24
CA THR A 195 19.79 9.91 -25.19
C THR A 195 21.09 9.12 -25.26
N ALA A 196 22.25 9.77 -25.04
CA ALA A 196 23.54 9.09 -24.97
C ALA A 196 23.65 8.27 -23.68
N LEU A 197 23.17 8.81 -22.56
CA LEU A 197 23.09 8.10 -21.29
C LEU A 197 22.12 6.92 -21.36
N LEU A 198 20.95 7.07 -21.98
CA LEU A 198 19.99 6.00 -22.19
C LEU A 198 20.60 4.83 -22.97
N LYS A 199 21.36 5.11 -24.04
CA LYS A 199 22.08 4.07 -24.81
C LYS A 199 23.08 3.32 -23.93
N ARG A 200 23.82 4.03 -23.08
CA ARG A 200 24.73 3.42 -22.10
C ARG A 200 23.99 2.56 -21.09
N LEU A 201 22.87 3.04 -20.55
CA LEU A 201 22.03 2.31 -19.59
C LEU A 201 21.50 1.01 -20.18
N VAL A 202 20.95 1.04 -21.40
CA VAL A 202 20.47 -0.17 -22.07
C VAL A 202 21.61 -1.15 -22.35
N ALA A 203 22.77 -0.66 -22.81
CA ALA A 203 23.92 -1.50 -23.10
C ALA A 203 24.47 -2.18 -21.83
N ALA A 204 24.63 -1.42 -20.75
CA ALA A 204 25.11 -1.93 -19.47
C ALA A 204 24.10 -2.91 -18.82
N ALA A 205 22.79 -2.63 -18.88
CA ALA A 205 21.75 -3.55 -18.42
C ALA A 205 21.81 -4.90 -19.15
N ARG A 206 21.95 -4.89 -20.47
CA ARG A 206 22.11 -6.12 -21.27
C ARG A 206 23.41 -6.86 -20.94
N LYS A 207 24.52 -6.13 -20.85
CA LYS A 207 25.85 -6.69 -20.54
C LYS A 207 25.88 -7.35 -19.16
N SER A 208 25.11 -6.84 -18.20
CA SER A 208 25.04 -7.41 -16.84
C SER A 208 24.52 -8.86 -16.79
N GLY A 209 23.73 -9.28 -17.79
CA GLY A 209 23.11 -10.61 -17.82
C GLY A 209 22.04 -10.83 -16.74
N ARG A 210 21.63 -9.80 -15.99
CA ARG A 210 20.66 -9.93 -14.89
C ARG A 210 19.19 -9.88 -15.33
N GLY A 211 18.94 -9.54 -16.60
CA GLY A 211 17.59 -9.47 -17.16
C GLY A 211 16.83 -8.18 -16.80
N THR A 212 17.50 -7.18 -16.22
CA THR A 212 16.91 -5.87 -15.93
C THR A 212 16.39 -5.21 -17.20
N LYS A 213 15.12 -4.83 -17.18
CA LYS A 213 14.45 -4.18 -18.29
C LYS A 213 14.59 -2.66 -18.16
N VAL A 214 14.93 -1.98 -19.26
CA VAL A 214 14.92 -0.52 -19.31
C VAL A 214 13.65 -0.06 -20.01
N VAL A 215 12.88 0.79 -19.34
CA VAL A 215 11.62 1.40 -19.81
C VAL A 215 11.81 2.91 -19.83
N LEU A 216 11.37 3.58 -20.89
CA LEU A 216 11.43 5.05 -20.93
C LEU A 216 10.22 5.62 -20.22
N SER A 217 10.45 6.45 -19.20
CA SER A 217 9.41 7.29 -18.61
C SER A 217 9.35 8.63 -19.35
N ILE A 218 8.14 8.98 -19.78
CA ILE A 218 7.84 10.23 -20.49
C ILE A 218 7.07 11.12 -19.53
N GLY A 219 7.57 12.34 -19.27
CA GLY A 219 6.90 13.32 -18.43
C GLY A 219 7.65 13.66 -17.14
N GLY A 220 7.04 13.33 -16.00
CA GLY A 220 7.43 13.74 -14.66
C GLY A 220 6.82 15.09 -14.27
N TRP A 221 6.96 15.46 -13.00
CA TRP A 221 6.44 16.71 -12.42
C TRP A 221 6.73 17.95 -13.27
N GLY A 222 8.00 18.17 -13.64
CA GLY A 222 8.43 19.30 -14.47
C GLY A 222 8.23 19.10 -15.98
N GLY A 223 7.97 17.88 -16.43
CA GLY A 223 7.87 17.52 -17.86
C GLY A 223 6.45 17.40 -18.40
N SER A 224 5.44 17.66 -17.58
CA SER A 224 4.05 17.32 -17.89
C SER A 224 3.27 18.36 -18.72
N TYR A 225 3.86 19.53 -18.97
CA TYR A 225 3.17 20.69 -19.56
C TYR A 225 2.43 20.40 -20.87
N TRP A 226 3.02 19.62 -21.78
CA TRP A 226 2.46 19.41 -23.12
C TRP A 226 1.44 18.26 -23.21
N PHE A 227 1.25 17.46 -22.16
CA PHE A 227 0.42 16.25 -22.24
C PHE A 227 -1.02 16.51 -22.67
N SER A 228 -1.72 17.46 -22.05
CA SER A 228 -3.14 17.70 -22.37
C SER A 228 -3.34 18.01 -23.86
N SER A 229 -2.47 18.85 -24.45
CA SER A 229 -2.49 19.14 -25.88
C SER A 229 -2.05 17.96 -26.77
N ALA A 230 -1.02 17.20 -26.35
CA ALA A 230 -0.51 16.06 -27.10
C ALA A 230 -1.51 14.89 -27.12
N MET A 231 -2.33 14.78 -26.07
CA MET A 231 -3.40 13.79 -25.97
C MET A 231 -4.73 14.29 -26.57
N GLY A 232 -4.89 15.61 -26.73
CA GLY A 232 -6.15 16.31 -27.00
C GLY A 232 -6.84 16.00 -28.34
N SER A 233 -6.13 15.48 -29.34
CA SER A 233 -6.72 15.11 -30.63
C SER A 233 -6.23 13.76 -31.12
N ALA A 234 -6.98 13.11 -32.02
CA ALA A 234 -6.57 11.84 -32.59
C ALA A 234 -5.20 11.94 -33.31
N ALA A 235 -4.99 13.01 -34.08
CA ALA A 235 -3.73 13.24 -34.80
C ALA A 235 -2.55 13.48 -33.85
N ASN A 236 -2.74 14.24 -32.77
CA ASN A 236 -1.67 14.49 -31.79
C ASN A 236 -1.33 13.20 -31.00
N ARG A 237 -2.35 12.42 -30.62
CA ARG A 237 -2.14 11.11 -29.97
C ARG A 237 -1.33 10.18 -30.86
N THR A 238 -1.67 10.10 -32.16
CA THR A 238 -0.90 9.29 -33.12
C THR A 238 0.56 9.73 -33.19
N LYS A 239 0.85 11.04 -33.28
CA LYS A 239 2.24 11.54 -33.28
C LYS A 239 3.01 11.14 -32.01
N LEU A 240 2.37 11.23 -30.84
CA LEU A 240 3.02 10.88 -29.58
C LEU A 240 3.22 9.36 -29.45
N VAL A 241 2.25 8.56 -29.91
CA VAL A 241 2.38 7.09 -30.00
C VAL A 241 3.54 6.72 -30.91
N ASP A 242 3.62 7.30 -32.11
CA ASP A 242 4.68 7.02 -33.08
C ASP A 242 6.05 7.42 -32.52
N ALA A 243 6.14 8.55 -31.82
CA ALA A 243 7.38 8.98 -31.17
C ALA A 243 7.81 8.01 -30.04
N ALA A 244 6.86 7.52 -29.24
CA ALA A 244 7.12 6.56 -28.17
C ALA A 244 7.53 5.19 -28.73
N VAL A 245 6.86 4.70 -29.78
CA VAL A 245 7.22 3.46 -30.50
C VAL A 245 8.61 3.60 -31.12
N GLY A 246 8.88 4.71 -31.80
CA GLY A 246 10.20 5.00 -32.38
C GLY A 246 11.31 5.02 -31.33
N ALA A 247 11.05 5.54 -30.12
CA ALA A 247 12.01 5.47 -29.02
C ALA A 247 12.24 4.02 -28.54
N VAL A 248 11.17 3.21 -28.42
CA VAL A 248 11.29 1.79 -28.08
C VAL A 248 12.18 1.04 -29.07
N GLU A 249 12.03 1.31 -30.36
CA GLU A 249 12.82 0.67 -31.42
C GLU A 249 14.25 1.18 -31.45
N ALA A 250 14.44 2.50 -31.46
CA ALA A 250 15.74 3.15 -31.60
C ALA A 250 16.71 2.81 -30.45
N TYR A 251 16.18 2.69 -29.23
CA TYR A 251 16.98 2.39 -28.04
C TYR A 251 16.82 0.94 -27.56
N GLY A 252 15.95 0.16 -28.20
CA GLY A 252 15.68 -1.23 -27.83
C GLY A 252 15.14 -1.39 -26.41
N LEU A 253 14.16 -0.56 -26.06
CA LEU A 253 13.52 -0.51 -24.75
C LEU A 253 12.55 -1.66 -24.54
N ALA A 254 12.30 -2.00 -23.28
CA ALA A 254 11.31 -2.99 -22.88
C ALA A 254 9.87 -2.44 -22.91
N GLY A 255 9.69 -1.12 -22.94
CA GLY A 255 8.38 -0.48 -22.92
C GLY A 255 8.43 1.02 -22.68
N ILE A 256 7.26 1.57 -22.39
CA ILE A 256 7.00 2.98 -22.11
C ILE A 256 6.25 3.12 -20.79
N ASP A 257 6.65 4.11 -20.00
CA ASP A 257 5.97 4.60 -18.82
C ASP A 257 5.48 6.03 -19.09
N ILE A 258 4.22 6.32 -18.77
CA ILE A 258 3.65 7.67 -18.90
C ILE A 258 3.53 8.29 -17.51
N ASP A 259 4.33 9.31 -17.26
CA ASP A 259 4.37 10.03 -16.00
C ASP A 259 3.73 11.42 -16.20
N TRP A 260 2.41 11.45 -16.39
CA TRP A 260 1.65 12.69 -16.55
C TRP A 260 1.11 13.13 -15.19
N GLU A 261 1.57 14.30 -14.74
CA GLU A 261 1.24 14.88 -13.45
C GLU A 261 0.45 16.21 -13.58
N TYR A 262 -0.89 16.21 -13.63
CA TYR A 262 -1.81 15.05 -13.70
C TYR A 262 -2.95 15.29 -14.71
N PRO A 263 -3.54 14.24 -15.31
CA PRO A 263 -4.74 14.39 -16.13
C PRO A 263 -5.86 15.12 -15.39
N ASN A 264 -6.42 16.15 -16.02
CA ASN A 264 -7.50 16.99 -15.47
C ASN A 264 -7.16 17.65 -14.10
N SER A 265 -5.89 17.92 -13.84
CA SER A 265 -5.44 18.67 -12.66
C SER A 265 -4.20 19.51 -13.01
N PRO A 266 -4.03 20.70 -12.41
CA PRO A 266 -2.94 21.58 -12.78
C PRO A 266 -1.55 21.01 -12.43
N GLY A 267 -1.39 20.12 -11.45
CA GLY A 267 -0.05 19.66 -11.03
C GLY A 267 0.92 20.83 -10.82
N ALA A 268 2.04 20.85 -11.55
CA ALA A 268 3.04 21.92 -11.54
C ALA A 268 2.63 23.23 -12.28
N GLY A 269 1.33 23.50 -12.44
CA GLY A 269 0.82 24.65 -13.22
C GLY A 269 0.59 24.33 -14.70
N ASN A 270 0.34 23.07 -15.02
CA ASN A 270 0.16 22.53 -16.37
C ASN A 270 -1.23 22.85 -16.97
N PRO A 271 -1.30 23.03 -18.30
CA PRO A 271 -2.57 22.95 -19.03
C PRO A 271 -3.26 21.60 -18.79
N HIS A 272 -4.56 21.65 -18.51
CA HIS A 272 -5.38 20.49 -18.22
C HIS A 272 -6.79 20.65 -18.81
N SER A 273 -7.50 19.54 -18.95
CA SER A 273 -8.84 19.48 -19.52
C SER A 273 -9.68 18.39 -18.86
N PRO A 274 -11.01 18.60 -18.70
CA PRO A 274 -11.95 17.55 -18.33
C PRO A 274 -11.92 16.31 -19.23
N ALA A 275 -11.43 16.44 -20.47
CA ALA A 275 -11.31 15.33 -21.43
C ALA A 275 -10.01 14.51 -21.28
N ASP A 276 -9.07 14.94 -20.44
CA ASP A 276 -7.72 14.38 -20.36
C ASP A 276 -7.71 12.88 -20.06
N ALA A 277 -8.52 12.42 -19.10
CA ALA A 277 -8.58 11.01 -18.77
C ALA A 277 -9.07 10.17 -19.97
N ALA A 278 -10.14 10.58 -20.65
CA ALA A 278 -10.65 9.87 -21.83
C ALA A 278 -9.63 9.84 -22.98
N HIS A 279 -8.89 10.95 -23.17
CA HIS A 279 -7.81 11.01 -24.14
C HIS A 279 -6.63 10.12 -23.78
N LEU A 280 -6.27 10.04 -22.49
CA LEU A 280 -5.23 9.15 -21.98
C LEU A 280 -5.59 7.67 -22.21
N LEU A 281 -6.85 7.27 -21.98
CA LEU A 281 -7.30 5.90 -22.30
C LEU A 281 -7.14 5.59 -23.79
N SER A 282 -7.57 6.53 -24.64
CA SER A 282 -7.44 6.40 -26.10
C SER A 282 -5.98 6.26 -26.52
N PHE A 283 -5.08 7.02 -25.88
CA PHE A 283 -3.64 6.90 -26.10
C PHE A 283 -3.12 5.52 -25.71
N PHE A 284 -3.43 5.01 -24.52
CA PHE A 284 -2.96 3.68 -24.10
C PHE A 284 -3.48 2.55 -24.97
N GLN A 285 -4.72 2.65 -25.47
CA GLN A 285 -5.26 1.69 -26.43
C GLN A 285 -4.47 1.69 -27.74
N GLN A 286 -4.15 2.87 -28.29
CA GLN A 286 -3.33 3.01 -29.50
C GLN A 286 -1.90 2.51 -29.25
N LEU A 287 -1.29 2.90 -28.13
CA LEU A 287 0.06 2.50 -27.76
C LEU A 287 0.17 0.98 -27.59
N ARG A 288 -0.82 0.33 -26.95
CA ARG A 288 -0.88 -1.13 -26.83
C ARG A 288 -1.03 -1.81 -28.19
N ALA A 289 -1.87 -1.26 -29.07
CA ALA A 289 -2.03 -1.80 -30.42
C ALA A 289 -0.72 -1.72 -31.22
N ALA A 290 0.03 -0.62 -31.09
CA ALA A 290 1.29 -0.41 -31.81
C ALA A 290 2.46 -1.22 -31.22
N LEU A 291 2.61 -1.27 -29.90
CA LEU A 291 3.72 -1.98 -29.23
C LEU A 291 3.50 -3.49 -29.08
N GLY A 292 2.25 -3.96 -29.21
CA GLY A 292 1.86 -5.34 -29.00
C GLY A 292 1.85 -5.77 -27.52
N ALA A 293 1.56 -7.05 -27.27
CA ALA A 293 1.39 -7.58 -25.90
C ALA A 293 2.71 -7.75 -25.12
N GLY A 294 3.85 -7.83 -25.80
CA GLY A 294 5.14 -8.14 -25.18
C GLY A 294 5.85 -6.96 -24.52
N LYS A 295 5.45 -5.72 -24.82
CA LYS A 295 6.06 -4.51 -24.27
C LYS A 295 5.38 -4.05 -22.98
N ILE A 296 6.17 -3.47 -22.09
CA ILE A 296 5.65 -2.86 -20.86
C ILE A 296 4.94 -1.54 -21.23
N ILE A 297 3.74 -1.35 -20.69
CA ILE A 297 3.07 -0.05 -20.67
C ILE A 297 2.69 0.21 -19.22
N SER A 298 3.29 1.23 -18.62
CA SER A 298 2.99 1.67 -17.27
C SER A 298 2.66 3.16 -17.20
N ALA A 299 2.24 3.61 -16.03
CA ALA A 299 2.10 5.02 -15.74
C ALA A 299 2.38 5.29 -14.27
N ALA A 300 2.99 6.42 -13.97
CA ALA A 300 2.95 6.99 -12.62
C ALA A 300 1.56 7.56 -12.35
N VAL A 301 1.04 7.28 -11.16
CA VAL A 301 -0.33 7.64 -10.79
C VAL A 301 -0.40 8.13 -9.35
N THR A 302 -1.39 8.96 -9.06
CA THR A 302 -1.63 9.47 -7.70
C THR A 302 -2.21 8.39 -6.78
N LEU A 303 -2.44 8.77 -5.53
CA LEU A 303 -3.12 7.94 -4.52
C LEU A 303 -4.58 7.61 -4.87
N GLN A 304 -5.16 8.27 -5.88
CA GLN A 304 -6.52 8.03 -6.36
C GLN A 304 -6.50 7.72 -7.86
N PRO A 305 -7.53 7.04 -8.39
CA PRO A 305 -7.76 6.98 -9.83
C PRO A 305 -7.74 8.38 -10.47
N TRP A 306 -7.34 8.45 -11.75
CA TRP A 306 -7.33 9.70 -12.51
C TRP A 306 -8.66 10.45 -12.41
N LEU A 307 -8.61 11.78 -12.45
CA LEU A 307 -9.80 12.61 -12.37
C LEU A 307 -10.60 12.53 -13.68
N GLY A 308 -11.89 12.23 -13.56
CA GLY A 308 -12.86 12.26 -14.65
C GLY A 308 -13.26 13.69 -15.03
N ALA A 309 -14.15 13.82 -16.01
CA ALA A 309 -14.59 15.13 -16.51
C ALA A 309 -15.34 15.99 -15.47
N ASP A 310 -15.87 15.36 -14.42
CA ASP A 310 -16.51 16.00 -13.28
C ASP A 310 -15.51 16.46 -12.19
N GLY A 311 -14.21 16.22 -12.39
CA GLY A 311 -13.16 16.51 -11.41
C GLY A 311 -13.09 15.50 -10.27
N ALA A 312 -13.91 14.44 -10.27
CA ALA A 312 -13.86 13.38 -9.27
C ALA A 312 -12.98 12.22 -9.76
N PRO A 313 -12.36 11.43 -8.85
CA PRO A 313 -11.66 10.21 -9.24
C PRO A 313 -12.57 9.25 -10.03
N LEU A 314 -12.05 8.69 -11.12
CA LEU A 314 -12.77 7.73 -11.94
C LEU A 314 -13.17 6.49 -11.11
N ARG A 315 -14.44 6.12 -11.22
CA ARG A 315 -15.01 4.94 -10.54
C ARG A 315 -14.78 3.62 -11.28
N ASP A 316 -14.41 3.67 -12.55
CA ASP A 316 -14.04 2.50 -13.34
C ASP A 316 -12.82 2.81 -14.21
N VAL A 317 -11.72 2.13 -13.92
CA VAL A 317 -10.46 2.17 -14.69
C VAL A 317 -10.13 0.81 -15.31
N SER A 318 -11.08 -0.12 -15.36
CA SER A 318 -10.90 -1.47 -15.91
C SER A 318 -10.44 -1.46 -17.37
N ALA A 319 -10.85 -0.44 -18.13
CA ALA A 319 -10.41 -0.25 -19.51
C ALA A 319 -8.92 0.07 -19.64
N TYR A 320 -8.36 0.84 -18.70
CA TYR A 320 -6.91 1.09 -18.61
C TYR A 320 -6.17 -0.19 -18.22
N ALA A 321 -6.67 -0.90 -17.20
CA ALA A 321 -6.08 -2.13 -16.72
C ALA A 321 -5.96 -3.24 -17.79
N ARG A 322 -6.84 -3.25 -18.81
CA ARG A 322 -6.76 -4.19 -19.95
C ARG A 322 -5.60 -3.91 -20.88
N VAL A 323 -5.19 -2.65 -21.05
CA VAL A 323 -4.14 -2.26 -22.00
C VAL A 323 -2.80 -1.97 -21.33
N MET A 324 -2.77 -1.81 -20.01
CA MET A 324 -1.57 -1.54 -19.23
C MET A 324 -0.99 -2.81 -18.59
N SER A 325 0.33 -2.81 -18.41
CA SER A 325 1.06 -3.85 -17.69
C SER A 325 0.91 -3.68 -16.18
N PHE A 326 1.15 -2.46 -15.68
CA PHE A 326 0.96 -2.06 -14.28
C PHE A 326 0.86 -0.53 -14.15
N VAL A 327 0.51 -0.02 -12.99
CA VAL A 327 0.65 1.40 -12.61
C VAL A 327 1.55 1.54 -11.39
N ASN A 328 2.27 2.64 -11.33
CA ASN A 328 3.20 3.03 -10.27
C ASN A 328 2.49 4.05 -9.35
N ILE A 329 1.98 3.60 -8.19
CA ILE A 329 1.31 4.48 -7.22
C ILE A 329 2.38 5.32 -6.51
N MET A 330 2.37 6.64 -6.73
CA MET A 330 3.29 7.58 -6.12
C MET A 330 2.90 7.87 -4.66
N ASN A 331 3.17 6.91 -3.77
CA ASN A 331 2.92 7.03 -2.34
C ASN A 331 4.03 7.82 -1.62
N TYR A 332 4.23 9.05 -2.05
CA TYR A 332 5.16 10.01 -1.49
C TYR A 332 4.67 11.43 -1.79
N ASP A 333 5.34 12.44 -1.23
CA ASP A 333 4.90 13.84 -1.28
C ASP A 333 3.51 14.08 -0.65
N VAL A 334 3.10 13.19 0.26
CA VAL A 334 1.84 13.33 1.03
C VAL A 334 1.93 14.52 2.00
N SER A 335 3.14 14.76 2.52
CA SER A 335 3.50 15.94 3.28
C SER A 335 4.86 16.44 2.83
N GLY A 336 4.94 17.71 2.45
CA GLY A 336 6.19 18.42 2.22
C GLY A 336 6.75 19.03 3.52
N ALA A 337 7.83 19.81 3.37
CA ALA A 337 8.41 20.58 4.46
C ALA A 337 7.41 21.61 5.01
N SER A 338 7.35 21.74 6.33
CA SER A 338 6.31 22.50 7.04
C SER A 338 6.77 22.93 8.43
N ALA A 339 6.20 23.99 9.00
CA ALA A 339 6.44 24.33 10.41
C ALA A 339 5.90 23.24 11.37
N THR A 340 4.88 22.51 10.94
CA THR A 340 4.30 21.30 11.55
C THR A 340 4.54 20.12 10.59
N PRO A 341 5.70 19.45 10.68
CA PRO A 341 6.09 18.42 9.72
C PRO A 341 5.16 17.20 9.78
N GLY A 342 4.75 16.68 8.63
CA GLY A 342 4.00 15.42 8.52
C GLY A 342 4.80 14.35 7.79
N ALA A 343 4.30 13.12 7.81
CA ALA A 343 4.93 12.00 7.13
C ALA A 343 4.87 12.14 5.59
N ASN A 344 6.03 11.93 4.93
CA ASN A 344 6.18 12.06 3.48
C ASN A 344 5.44 10.94 2.72
N ALA A 345 5.58 9.70 3.20
CA ALA A 345 5.05 8.51 2.55
C ALA A 345 4.37 7.57 3.57
N PRO A 346 3.25 7.95 4.21
CA PRO A 346 2.63 7.12 5.24
C PRO A 346 2.19 5.75 4.70
N LEU A 347 2.34 4.68 5.49
CA LEU A 347 1.85 3.34 5.13
C LEU A 347 0.31 3.31 4.99
N GLY A 348 -0.42 3.92 5.94
CA GLY A 348 -1.89 3.99 5.87
C GLY A 348 -2.42 4.74 4.64
N THR A 349 -1.60 5.57 4.00
CA THR A 349 -1.94 6.20 2.72
C THR A 349 -1.77 5.23 1.55
N ALA A 350 -0.75 4.37 1.57
CA ALA A 350 -0.58 3.29 0.61
C ALA A 350 -1.77 2.31 0.66
N GLU A 351 -2.23 1.96 1.86
CA GLU A 351 -3.38 1.07 2.07
C GLU A 351 -4.65 1.61 1.42
N ARG A 352 -4.93 2.90 1.63
CA ARG A 352 -6.09 3.57 1.05
C ARG A 352 -5.98 3.72 -0.46
N ALA A 353 -4.79 4.00 -0.99
CA ALA A 353 -4.57 4.08 -2.44
C ALA A 353 -4.83 2.74 -3.12
N VAL A 354 -4.35 1.63 -2.54
CA VAL A 354 -4.67 0.28 -3.03
C VAL A 354 -6.19 0.05 -3.03
N GLY A 355 -6.88 0.40 -1.95
CA GLY A 355 -8.34 0.31 -1.86
C GLY A 355 -9.06 1.12 -2.95
N ALA A 356 -8.63 2.35 -3.21
CA ALA A 356 -9.23 3.22 -4.22
C ALA A 356 -9.04 2.69 -5.64
N TRP A 357 -7.82 2.29 -6.01
CA TRP A 357 -7.51 1.77 -7.35
C TRP A 357 -8.17 0.42 -7.61
N THR A 358 -8.18 -0.48 -6.61
CA THR A 358 -8.87 -1.78 -6.74
C THR A 358 -10.39 -1.65 -6.74
N GLY A 359 -10.94 -0.74 -5.93
CA GLY A 359 -12.36 -0.38 -5.92
C GLY A 359 -12.84 0.17 -7.27
N ALA A 360 -11.95 0.86 -8.01
CA ALA A 360 -12.18 1.31 -9.37
C ALA A 360 -11.89 0.25 -10.46
N GLY A 361 -11.58 -1.00 -10.09
CA GLY A 361 -11.40 -2.12 -11.03
C GLY A 361 -9.98 -2.31 -11.58
N PHE A 362 -8.95 -1.65 -11.03
CA PHE A 362 -7.56 -1.96 -11.37
C PHE A 362 -7.08 -3.20 -10.59
N PRO A 363 -6.56 -4.26 -11.24
CA PRO A 363 -6.12 -5.46 -10.54
C PRO A 363 -4.97 -5.19 -9.56
N VAL A 364 -5.09 -5.66 -8.32
CA VAL A 364 -4.06 -5.44 -7.28
C VAL A 364 -2.67 -5.91 -7.71
N GLY A 365 -2.57 -7.06 -8.40
CA GLY A 365 -1.30 -7.58 -8.95
C GLY A 365 -0.69 -6.74 -10.08
N LYS A 366 -1.35 -5.66 -10.50
CA LYS A 366 -0.85 -4.65 -11.44
C LYS A 366 -0.63 -3.28 -10.78
N LEU A 367 -0.72 -3.18 -9.46
CA LEU A 367 -0.36 -1.98 -8.70
C LEU A 367 1.06 -2.14 -8.16
N VAL A 368 1.96 -1.21 -8.45
CA VAL A 368 3.34 -1.20 -7.94
C VAL A 368 3.47 -0.01 -6.99
N LEU A 369 3.85 -0.26 -5.75
CA LEU A 369 3.89 0.74 -4.68
C LEU A 369 5.17 1.59 -4.74
N GLY A 370 5.03 2.91 -4.79
CA GLY A 370 6.14 3.84 -4.70
C GLY A 370 6.69 3.96 -3.29
N VAL A 371 8.02 3.93 -3.17
CA VAL A 371 8.75 4.14 -1.93
C VAL A 371 9.81 5.22 -2.20
N PRO A 372 9.78 6.37 -1.49
CA PRO A 372 10.76 7.43 -1.70
C PRO A 372 12.11 7.05 -1.09
N LEU A 373 13.19 7.47 -1.75
CA LEU A 373 14.57 7.40 -1.24
C LEU A 373 15.05 8.79 -0.77
N TYR A 374 14.11 9.63 -0.37
CA TYR A 374 14.32 11.01 0.07
C TYR A 374 13.34 11.36 1.19
N GLY A 375 13.61 12.50 1.81
CA GLY A 375 12.79 13.10 2.86
C GLY A 375 12.60 14.60 2.66
N TYR A 376 12.03 15.26 3.66
CA TYR A 376 11.88 16.72 3.70
C TYR A 376 12.54 17.30 4.94
N VAL A 377 13.25 18.42 4.78
CA VAL A 377 13.84 19.15 5.91
C VAL A 377 12.98 20.36 6.25
N SER A 378 12.47 20.35 7.47
CA SER A 378 11.60 21.37 8.02
C SER A 378 12.31 22.21 9.06
N LYS A 379 12.15 23.53 8.99
CA LYS A 379 12.56 24.43 10.06
C LYS A 379 11.54 24.38 11.20
N SER A 380 11.70 23.42 12.12
CA SER A 380 10.74 23.15 13.19
C SER A 380 11.43 22.65 14.46
N ARG A 381 10.77 22.79 15.60
CA ARG A 381 11.18 22.19 16.89
C ARG A 381 10.29 21.02 17.30
N ALA A 382 9.39 20.57 16.41
CA ALA A 382 8.48 19.48 16.67
C ALA A 382 9.25 18.20 17.04
N THR A 383 8.71 17.47 18.01
CA THR A 383 9.23 16.17 18.48
C THR A 383 8.28 15.03 18.12
N HIS A 384 7.28 15.31 17.29
CA HIS A 384 6.28 14.40 16.73
C HIS A 384 5.88 14.91 15.34
N LEU A 385 5.32 14.03 14.52
CA LEU A 385 4.76 14.39 13.22
C LEU A 385 3.28 14.75 13.36
N THR A 386 2.80 15.63 12.48
CA THR A 386 1.39 16.01 12.41
C THR A 386 0.67 15.31 11.27
N GLY A 387 -0.60 15.01 11.49
CA GLY A 387 -1.52 14.48 10.49
C GLY A 387 -1.62 12.96 10.57
N ASP A 388 -2.60 12.48 11.33
CA ASP A 388 -3.18 11.16 11.09
C ASP A 388 -3.65 11.10 9.63
N VAL A 389 -3.16 10.12 8.87
CA VAL A 389 -3.80 9.54 7.68
C VAL A 389 -4.73 10.51 6.94
N LYS A 390 -4.22 11.63 6.39
CA LYS A 390 -5.01 12.71 5.74
C LYS A 390 -6.10 12.11 4.84
N GLU A 391 -7.39 12.43 5.05
CA GLU A 391 -8.48 11.93 4.19
C GLU A 391 -8.14 12.12 2.71
N VAL A 392 -8.46 11.12 1.87
CA VAL A 392 -7.97 11.04 0.49
C VAL A 392 -8.66 12.03 -0.48
N GLY A 393 -9.22 13.12 0.04
CA GLY A 393 -9.87 14.20 -0.72
C GLY A 393 -8.96 15.38 -1.07
N ASP A 394 -7.76 15.50 -0.46
CA ASP A 394 -7.02 16.77 -0.43
C ASP A 394 -5.66 16.77 -1.17
N VAL A 395 -5.35 15.73 -1.93
CA VAL A 395 -4.09 15.65 -2.73
C VAL A 395 -4.26 16.18 -4.16
N ALA A 396 -5.45 16.68 -4.50
CA ALA A 396 -5.67 17.47 -5.70
C ALA A 396 -5.34 18.95 -5.40
N GLY A 397 -4.05 19.31 -5.51
CA GLY A 397 -3.57 20.69 -5.58
C GLY A 397 -3.96 21.60 -4.42
N LYS A 398 -3.07 21.78 -3.43
CA LYS A 398 -3.11 22.96 -2.56
C LYS A 398 -1.86 23.81 -2.76
N GLU A 399 -2.10 25.00 -3.31
CA GLU A 399 -1.21 26.14 -3.18
C GLU A 399 -0.99 26.48 -1.69
N VAL A 400 0.23 26.87 -1.37
CA VAL A 400 0.62 27.36 -0.04
C VAL A 400 0.02 28.75 0.16
N GLY A 401 -0.83 28.94 1.18
CA GLY A 401 -1.36 30.27 1.51
C GLY A 401 -2.19 30.33 2.80
N ASP A 402 -1.55 30.92 3.83
CA ASP A 402 -2.03 31.58 5.07
C ASP A 402 -3.08 30.94 6.00
N GLY A 403 -2.68 30.89 7.27
CA GLY A 403 -3.40 30.23 8.35
C GLY A 403 -4.63 30.96 8.87
N LYS A 404 -5.54 30.15 9.41
CA LYS A 404 -6.49 30.50 10.47
C LYS A 404 -6.77 29.27 11.33
N GLU A 405 -6.71 29.48 12.63
CA GLU A 405 -7.08 28.53 13.68
C GLU A 405 -8.55 28.09 13.54
N VAL A 406 -8.81 26.79 13.74
CA VAL A 406 -10.14 26.25 14.01
C VAL A 406 -10.01 25.27 15.18
N GLY A 407 -10.93 25.41 16.12
CA GLY A 407 -10.86 24.93 17.50
C GLY A 407 -11.21 23.46 17.75
N ASP A 408 -11.08 23.14 19.02
CA ASP A 408 -11.09 21.83 19.66
C ASP A 408 -12.36 21.01 19.37
N GLU A 409 -12.19 19.78 18.87
CA GLU A 409 -13.17 18.71 19.01
C GLU A 409 -12.49 17.40 19.44
N GLU A 410 -13.16 16.71 20.38
CA GLU A 410 -12.65 15.65 21.25
C GLU A 410 -12.07 14.41 20.53
N GLU A 411 -10.86 14.04 20.95
CA GLU A 411 -10.19 12.78 20.61
C GLU A 411 -11.05 11.55 20.97
N LYS A 412 -11.33 10.71 19.98
CA LYS A 412 -11.72 9.32 20.22
C LYS A 412 -10.56 8.41 19.86
N GLU A 413 -9.95 7.83 20.90
CA GLU A 413 -8.91 6.80 20.80
C GLU A 413 -9.31 5.69 19.83
N VAL A 414 -8.55 5.55 18.74
CA VAL A 414 -8.58 4.37 17.88
C VAL A 414 -7.35 3.53 18.22
N ASN A 415 -7.60 2.33 18.73
CA ASN A 415 -6.59 1.41 19.24
C ASN A 415 -5.82 0.77 18.06
N PHE A 416 -4.63 1.29 17.74
CA PHE A 416 -3.74 0.71 16.75
C PHE A 416 -3.11 -0.58 17.28
N ILE A 417 -2.93 -1.54 16.37
CA ILE A 417 -2.38 -2.86 16.67
C ILE A 417 -0.92 -2.67 17.12
N ALA A 418 -0.68 -2.84 18.42
CA ALA A 418 0.65 -2.88 19.01
C ALA A 418 1.47 -4.04 18.42
N TYR A 419 2.29 -3.75 17.41
CA TYR A 419 3.57 -4.41 17.30
C TYR A 419 4.54 -3.61 18.16
N GLU A 420 4.93 -4.15 19.31
CA GLU A 420 6.07 -3.62 20.08
C GLU A 420 7.30 -3.64 19.16
N HIS A 421 7.60 -2.51 18.51
CA HIS A 421 8.88 -2.31 17.88
C HIS A 421 9.91 -2.13 19.00
N ALA A 422 10.87 -3.05 19.06
CA ALA A 422 11.92 -3.12 20.09
C ALA A 422 12.87 -1.90 20.15
N ARG A 423 12.56 -0.78 19.47
CA ARG A 423 13.31 0.48 19.53
C ARG A 423 13.15 1.19 20.87
N TYR A 424 12.09 0.93 21.64
CA TYR A 424 11.88 1.58 22.93
C TYR A 424 12.56 0.85 24.11
N ARG A 425 13.82 0.42 23.98
CA ARG A 425 14.65 0.06 25.14
C ARG A 425 16.13 0.40 24.93
N GLY A 426 16.47 1.64 25.29
CA GLY A 426 17.73 1.94 25.98
C GLY A 426 18.97 2.25 25.13
N LEU A 427 19.40 3.50 25.24
CA LEU A 427 20.79 4.00 25.35
C LEU A 427 21.85 3.44 24.38
N ASN A 428 22.28 4.36 23.48
CA ASN A 428 23.64 4.55 22.97
C ASN A 428 24.70 3.55 23.46
N ARG A 429 25.12 2.62 22.59
CA ARG A 429 26.48 2.06 22.62
C ARG A 429 27.00 1.80 21.22
N GLY A 430 28.04 2.57 20.84
CA GLY A 430 29.02 2.18 19.83
C GLY A 430 28.87 2.81 18.44
N ALA A 431 28.83 4.14 18.33
CA ALA A 431 29.13 4.81 17.08
C ALA A 431 30.66 4.90 16.90
N VAL A 432 31.18 4.37 15.80
CA VAL A 432 32.57 4.56 15.40
C VAL A 432 32.73 6.01 14.95
N ALA A 433 33.61 6.75 15.62
CA ALA A 433 33.87 8.15 15.31
C ALA A 433 34.55 8.28 13.94
N VAL A 434 33.83 8.85 12.98
CA VAL A 434 34.37 9.36 11.72
C VAL A 434 34.17 10.88 11.72
N ALA A 435 35.15 11.59 11.14
CA ALA A 435 35.41 13.01 11.24
C ALA A 435 34.17 13.94 11.19
N VAL A 436 34.33 15.11 11.84
CA VAL A 436 33.34 16.19 12.02
C VAL A 436 32.68 16.62 10.70
N VAL A 437 31.64 15.92 10.28
CA VAL A 437 30.60 16.49 9.43
C VAL A 437 29.57 17.06 10.38
N ALA A 438 29.39 18.38 10.35
CA ALA A 438 28.36 19.01 11.14
C ALA A 438 27.02 18.51 10.59
N GLY A 439 26.25 17.77 11.40
CA GLY A 439 24.84 17.44 11.13
C GLY A 439 23.98 18.69 11.02
N ASP A 440 24.25 19.52 10.03
CA ASP A 440 23.59 20.77 9.72
C ASP A 440 22.92 20.62 8.36
N LEU A 441 21.60 20.45 8.40
CA LEU A 441 20.75 20.34 7.22
C LEU A 441 20.02 21.66 6.91
N SER A 442 20.45 22.79 7.49
CA SER A 442 19.76 24.09 7.32
C SER A 442 19.71 24.58 5.87
N ALA A 443 20.66 24.17 5.03
CA ALA A 443 20.63 24.46 3.59
C ALA A 443 19.43 23.81 2.87
N TYR A 444 18.86 22.75 3.43
CA TYR A 444 17.71 22.04 2.88
C TYR A 444 16.37 22.51 3.45
N TYR A 445 16.33 23.55 4.29
CA TYR A 445 15.07 24.03 4.85
C TYR A 445 14.05 24.36 3.75
N GLY A 446 12.87 23.73 3.85
CA GLY A 446 11.79 23.88 2.88
C GLY A 446 11.92 22.98 1.65
N GLN A 447 12.91 22.10 1.60
CA GLN A 447 13.26 21.32 0.41
C GLN A 447 13.29 19.82 0.70
N GLN A 448 13.27 19.04 -0.39
CA GLN A 448 13.59 17.62 -0.34
C GLN A 448 15.08 17.43 -0.02
N VAL A 449 15.41 16.33 0.66
CA VAL A 449 16.80 15.89 0.91
C VAL A 449 16.91 14.41 0.56
N ALA A 450 17.91 14.02 -0.24
CA ALA A 450 18.11 12.61 -0.57
C ALA A 450 18.54 11.82 0.69
N PHE A 451 18.16 10.55 0.80
CA PHE A 451 18.52 9.73 1.96
C PHE A 451 20.05 9.70 2.18
N ARG A 452 20.82 9.53 1.09
CA ARG A 452 22.29 9.60 1.12
C ARG A 452 22.83 10.94 1.63
N GLU A 453 22.11 12.05 1.44
CA GLU A 453 22.54 13.38 1.87
C GLU A 453 22.29 13.58 3.37
N ILE A 454 21.22 12.99 3.92
CA ILE A 454 21.00 12.92 5.37
C ILE A 454 22.16 12.15 6.03
N VAL A 455 22.59 11.04 5.41
CA VAL A 455 23.73 10.23 5.85
C VAL A 455 25.05 11.00 5.68
N ALA A 456 25.27 11.61 4.51
CA ALA A 456 26.50 12.35 4.21
C ALA A 456 26.68 13.57 5.10
N ALA A 457 25.59 14.26 5.48
CA ALA A 457 25.61 15.35 6.46
C ALA A 457 25.92 14.85 7.88
N GLY A 458 25.86 13.54 8.13
CA GLY A 458 26.04 12.95 9.44
C GLY A 458 24.85 13.17 10.38
N ALA A 459 23.69 13.58 9.86
CA ALA A 459 22.45 13.61 10.65
C ALA A 459 21.96 12.19 10.96
N LEU A 460 22.22 11.27 10.03
CA LEU A 460 21.93 9.84 10.16
C LEU A 460 23.23 9.03 10.02
N ALA A 461 23.45 8.05 10.88
CA ALA A 461 24.61 7.18 10.86
C ALA A 461 24.21 5.72 10.62
N LYS A 462 24.92 5.07 9.70
CA LYS A 462 24.78 3.64 9.42
C LYS A 462 25.36 2.81 10.56
N ARG A 463 24.60 1.86 11.06
CA ARG A 463 24.96 0.90 12.11
C ARG A 463 25.56 -0.37 11.48
N GLY A 464 26.27 -1.15 12.29
CA GLY A 464 26.96 -2.36 11.82
C GLY A 464 26.05 -3.50 11.34
N ASP A 465 24.76 -3.44 11.70
CA ASP A 465 23.71 -4.37 11.25
C ASP A 465 23.03 -3.90 9.94
N GLY A 466 23.46 -2.78 9.37
CA GLY A 466 22.92 -2.20 8.15
C GLY A 466 21.74 -1.26 8.36
N THR A 467 21.26 -1.07 9.59
CA THR A 467 20.20 -0.08 9.87
C THR A 467 20.80 1.30 10.15
N TYR A 468 19.94 2.29 10.37
CA TYR A 468 20.38 3.66 10.60
C TYR A 468 19.94 4.17 11.97
N GLY A 469 20.55 5.27 12.42
CA GLY A 469 20.14 5.97 13.62
C GLY A 469 20.62 7.42 13.64
N GLY A 470 19.91 8.27 14.39
CA GLY A 470 20.28 9.67 14.55
C GLY A 470 21.71 9.87 15.09
N ALA A 471 22.39 10.89 14.58
CA ALA A 471 23.75 11.25 14.98
C ALA A 471 23.92 12.78 15.05
N ASN A 472 25.06 13.25 15.58
CA ASN A 472 25.45 14.67 15.60
C ASN A 472 24.43 15.66 16.20
N GLY A 473 23.64 15.21 17.19
CA GLY A 473 22.64 16.03 17.90
C GLY A 473 21.20 15.74 17.51
N TYR A 474 20.98 14.97 16.44
CA TYR A 474 19.65 14.50 16.08
C TYR A 474 19.20 13.36 16.98
N THR A 475 17.94 13.47 17.43
CA THR A 475 17.20 12.36 18.02
C THR A 475 16.32 11.74 16.96
N GLU A 476 16.29 10.41 16.92
CA GLU A 476 15.42 9.64 16.04
C GLU A 476 14.05 9.45 16.72
N GLY A 477 13.00 9.83 16.01
CA GLY A 477 11.61 9.56 16.37
C GLY A 477 10.98 8.57 15.39
N TRP A 478 9.89 7.96 15.84
CA TRP A 478 9.06 7.07 15.05
C TRP A 478 7.60 7.44 15.27
N ASP A 479 6.87 7.62 14.18
CA ASP A 479 5.43 7.84 14.22
C ASP A 479 4.70 6.52 13.88
N ASP A 480 4.14 5.88 14.89
CA ASP A 480 3.45 4.59 14.78
C ASP A 480 2.20 4.66 13.88
N ALA A 481 1.52 5.81 13.84
CA ALA A 481 0.28 5.95 13.06
C ALA A 481 0.55 5.99 11.55
N SER A 482 1.65 6.62 11.15
CA SER A 482 2.05 6.73 9.75
C SER A 482 3.11 5.73 9.31
N ASP A 483 3.67 4.95 10.24
CA ASP A 483 4.78 4.02 10.00
C ASP A 483 6.00 4.74 9.40
N THR A 484 6.36 5.89 10.00
CA THR A 484 7.35 6.81 9.44
C THR A 484 8.41 7.22 10.46
N PRO A 485 9.72 7.05 10.13
CA PRO A 485 10.80 7.59 10.95
C PRO A 485 10.97 9.09 10.70
N PHE A 486 11.48 9.80 11.70
CA PHE A 486 11.91 11.18 11.54
C PHE A 486 13.11 11.48 12.44
N LEU A 487 13.91 12.48 12.07
CA LEU A 487 14.96 13.04 12.92
C LEU A 487 14.52 14.40 13.42
N TYR A 488 14.88 14.75 14.64
CA TYR A 488 14.69 16.10 15.15
C TYR A 488 15.88 16.60 15.98
N ASP A 489 16.16 17.89 15.85
CA ASP A 489 17.11 18.64 16.66
C ASP A 489 16.50 20.00 17.02
N GLN A 490 16.10 20.14 18.28
CA GLN A 490 15.44 21.35 18.78
C GLN A 490 16.38 22.55 18.91
N ALA A 491 17.69 22.30 19.09
CA ALA A 491 18.70 23.34 19.16
C ALA A 491 18.93 23.96 17.78
N ARG A 492 18.97 23.13 16.73
CA ARG A 492 19.10 23.57 15.33
C ARG A 492 17.79 24.01 14.70
N THR A 493 16.65 23.71 15.32
CA THR A 493 15.31 23.90 14.73
C THR A 493 15.12 23.11 13.45
N THR A 494 15.56 21.86 13.46
CA THR A 494 15.50 20.99 12.29
C THR A 494 14.68 19.74 12.59
N VAL A 495 13.72 19.44 11.72
CA VAL A 495 13.05 18.13 11.65
C VAL A 495 13.22 17.58 10.24
N VAL A 496 13.54 16.29 10.12
CA VAL A 496 13.67 15.58 8.85
C VAL A 496 12.70 14.42 8.84
N THR A 497 11.73 14.40 7.92
CA THR A 497 10.86 13.23 7.69
C THR A 497 11.39 12.46 6.49
N TYR A 498 11.50 11.13 6.59
CA TYR A 498 12.15 10.32 5.57
C TYR A 498 11.67 8.86 5.65
N ASP A 499 12.14 8.03 4.74
CA ASP A 499 12.00 6.58 4.80
C ASP A 499 13.35 5.94 5.18
N ASP A 500 13.34 4.97 6.09
CA ASP A 500 14.54 4.24 6.52
C ASP A 500 14.41 2.74 6.20
N THR A 501 15.40 1.94 6.60
CA THR A 501 15.40 0.49 6.34
C THR A 501 14.20 -0.24 6.97
N TYR A 502 13.52 0.31 7.97
CA TYR A 502 12.37 -0.34 8.59
C TYR A 502 11.09 0.05 7.87
N SER A 503 10.82 1.34 7.70
CA SER A 503 9.59 1.79 7.03
C SER A 503 9.51 1.32 5.57
N VAL A 504 10.64 1.26 4.85
CA VAL A 504 10.65 0.65 3.50
C VAL A 504 10.44 -0.86 3.53
N ALA A 505 10.89 -1.56 4.58
CA ALA A 505 10.63 -2.97 4.76
C ALA A 505 9.14 -3.22 4.98
N ASP A 506 8.51 -2.42 5.84
CA ASP A 506 7.10 -2.56 6.19
C ASP A 506 6.18 -2.26 5.00
N LYS A 507 6.49 -1.21 4.21
CA LYS A 507 5.81 -0.92 2.93
C LYS A 507 5.96 -2.02 1.90
N ALA A 508 7.18 -2.54 1.70
CA ALA A 508 7.41 -3.62 0.75
C ALA A 508 6.77 -4.94 1.21
N ALA A 509 6.80 -5.24 2.51
CA ALA A 509 6.14 -6.39 3.09
C ALA A 509 4.60 -6.25 3.00
N TYR A 510 4.06 -5.05 3.20
CA TYR A 510 2.65 -4.76 2.93
C TYR A 510 2.30 -5.01 1.47
N ALA A 511 3.05 -4.45 0.51
CA ALA A 511 2.81 -4.65 -0.91
C ALA A 511 2.76 -6.14 -1.27
N ARG A 512 3.72 -6.93 -0.76
CA ARG A 512 3.73 -8.39 -0.91
C ARG A 512 2.50 -9.06 -0.29
N ARG A 513 2.14 -8.72 0.95
CA ARG A 513 0.98 -9.32 1.66
C ARG A 513 -0.35 -8.97 1.01
N ALA A 514 -0.47 -7.76 0.46
CA ALA A 514 -1.65 -7.27 -0.24
C ALA A 514 -1.77 -7.85 -1.67
N GLY A 515 -0.78 -8.62 -2.15
CA GLY A 515 -0.77 -9.17 -3.50
C GLY A 515 -0.53 -8.13 -4.58
N MET A 516 0.13 -7.01 -4.24
CA MET A 516 0.52 -5.98 -5.19
C MET A 516 1.53 -6.52 -6.21
N GLY A 517 1.59 -5.85 -7.36
CA GLY A 517 2.53 -6.17 -8.43
C GLY A 517 4.00 -5.93 -8.07
N GLY A 518 4.31 -5.16 -7.01
CA GLY A 518 5.66 -4.92 -6.54
C GLY A 518 5.86 -3.57 -5.86
N CYS A 519 7.11 -3.12 -5.80
CA CYS A 519 7.50 -1.77 -5.39
C CYS A 519 8.41 -1.11 -6.44
N PHE A 520 8.39 0.22 -6.49
CA PHE A 520 9.37 1.02 -7.22
C PHE A 520 9.95 2.11 -6.31
N THR A 521 11.17 2.55 -6.62
CA THR A 521 11.84 3.62 -5.88
C THR A 521 11.97 4.91 -6.67
N TRP A 522 11.71 6.04 -6.02
CA TRP A 522 12.09 7.38 -6.49
C TRP A 522 13.15 7.97 -5.55
N SER A 523 14.39 8.15 -5.98
CA SER A 523 15.02 7.60 -7.18
C SER A 523 16.43 7.06 -6.89
N VAL A 524 16.97 6.26 -7.81
CA VAL A 524 18.16 5.42 -7.57
C VAL A 524 19.42 6.17 -7.12
N ASP A 525 19.56 7.45 -7.48
CA ASP A 525 20.69 8.27 -7.06
C ASP A 525 20.62 8.71 -5.60
N GLN A 526 19.46 8.56 -4.95
CA GLN A 526 19.22 9.07 -3.61
C GLN A 526 19.51 8.05 -2.50
N ASP A 527 19.70 6.76 -2.83
CA ASP A 527 20.01 5.69 -1.86
C ASP A 527 21.44 5.77 -1.32
N ASP A 528 21.67 5.22 -0.12
CA ASP A 528 23.01 4.99 0.44
C ASP A 528 23.54 3.61 0.02
N GLY A 529 24.04 3.53 -1.22
CA GLY A 529 24.71 2.32 -1.71
C GLY A 529 23.78 1.10 -1.79
N TYR A 530 22.55 1.30 -2.26
CA TYR A 530 21.47 0.30 -2.36
C TYR A 530 20.91 -0.21 -1.03
N ALA A 531 21.20 0.45 0.10
CA ALA A 531 20.75 -0.03 1.41
C ALA A 531 19.22 -0.15 1.50
N LEU A 532 18.48 0.87 1.03
CA LEU A 532 17.02 0.83 1.03
C LEU A 532 16.50 -0.12 -0.04
N GLN A 533 17.09 -0.09 -1.26
CA GLN A 533 16.70 -1.00 -2.34
C GLN A 533 16.86 -2.48 -1.96
N ASP A 534 17.92 -2.84 -1.25
CA ASP A 534 18.15 -4.21 -0.78
C ASP A 534 17.09 -4.68 0.21
N VAL A 535 16.68 -3.79 1.12
CA VAL A 535 15.61 -4.10 2.07
C VAL A 535 14.26 -4.26 1.37
N ILE A 536 13.96 -3.40 0.39
CA ILE A 536 12.75 -3.52 -0.43
C ILE A 536 12.71 -4.88 -1.11
N ARG A 537 13.79 -5.29 -1.78
CA ARG A 537 13.88 -6.59 -2.46
C ARG A 537 13.69 -7.76 -1.51
N LYS A 538 14.41 -7.76 -0.39
CA LYS A 538 14.32 -8.80 0.64
C LYS A 538 12.89 -8.92 1.17
N SER A 539 12.22 -7.79 1.40
CA SER A 539 10.85 -7.74 1.94
C SER A 539 9.80 -8.18 0.92
N LEU A 540 10.07 -7.96 -0.37
CA LEU A 540 9.32 -8.55 -1.48
C LEU A 540 9.57 -10.07 -1.66
N GLY A 541 10.52 -10.65 -0.92
CA GLY A 541 10.85 -12.07 -0.97
C GLY A 541 11.80 -12.46 -2.11
N LYS A 542 12.70 -11.55 -2.51
CA LYS A 542 13.70 -11.77 -3.55
C LYS A 542 15.12 -11.95 -3.02
#